data_AF-A0A2E4AU02-F1
#
_entry.id   AF-A0A2E4AU02-F1
#
_cell.length_a   1.000
_cell.length_b   1.000
_cell.length_c   1.000
_cell.angle_alpha   90.00
_cell.angle_beta   90.00
_cell.angle_gamma   90.00
#
_symmetry.space_group_name_H-M   'P 1'
#
loop_
_entity.id
_entity.type
_entity.pdbx_description
1 polymer ?
#
loop_
_entity_poly.entity_id
_entity_poly.type
_entity_poly.pdbx_seq_one_letter_code
_entity_poly.pdbx_strand_id
1 'polypeptide(L)'
;SLNSSLLDIWIVMFFGILGFFARRHGFAVAPIAVGLILGEMVETNLQNSLKMFDGDWWLIFTQPLAVVFLVLAFLGLCGPYLFQKLTNRG
;
A
#
# COMPACT_ATOMS: atom_id res chain seq x y z
N SER A 1 32.41 -3.81 -0.17
CA SER A 1 31.70 -2.59 -0.61
C SER A 1 31.35 -2.57 -2.11
N LEU A 2 31.83 -3.51 -2.94
CA LEU A 2 31.48 -3.57 -4.37
C LEU A 2 30.07 -4.14 -4.64
N ASN A 3 29.54 -4.95 -3.73
CA ASN A 3 28.22 -5.57 -3.88
C ASN A 3 27.08 -4.54 -3.76
N SER A 4 27.20 -3.57 -2.83
CA SER A 4 26.23 -2.49 -2.66
C SER A 4 26.10 -1.63 -3.91
N SER A 5 27.22 -1.27 -4.57
CA SER A 5 27.18 -0.49 -5.81
C SER A 5 26.53 -1.24 -6.97
N LEU A 6 26.74 -2.56 -7.07
CA LEU A 6 26.04 -3.38 -8.08
C LEU A 6 24.53 -3.47 -7.78
N LEU A 7 24.16 -3.62 -6.51
CA LEU A 7 22.77 -3.67 -6.07
C LEU A 7 22.06 -2.33 -6.33
N ASP A 8 22.71 -1.20 -6.03
CA ASP A 8 22.18 0.14 -6.31
C ASP A 8 21.91 0.34 -7.81
N ILE A 9 22.81 -0.13 -8.67
CA ILE A 9 22.63 -0.08 -10.13
C ILE A 9 21.39 -0.90 -10.56
N TRP A 10 21.22 -2.10 -10.00
CA TRP A 10 20.04 -2.93 -10.27
C TRP A 10 18.75 -2.27 -9.81
N ILE A 11 18.74 -1.64 -8.63
CA ILE A 11 17.58 -0.88 -8.12
C ILE A 11 17.24 0.28 -9.05
N VAL A 12 18.23 1.12 -9.41
CA VAL A 12 18.01 2.28 -10.28
C VAL A 12 17.50 1.84 -11.65
N MET A 13 18.04 0.75 -12.21
CA MET A 13 17.57 0.19 -13.48
C MET A 13 16.12 -0.30 -13.37
N PHE A 14 15.78 -1.02 -12.30
CA PHE A 14 14.42 -1.52 -12.06
C PHE A 14 13.40 -0.38 -11.90
N PHE A 15 13.68 0.59 -11.03
CA PHE A 15 12.82 1.75 -10.82
C PHE A 15 12.73 2.66 -12.06
N GLY A 16 13.81 2.77 -12.84
CA GLY A 16 13.80 3.47 -14.13
C GLY A 16 12.87 2.82 -15.16
N ILE A 17 12.89 1.49 -15.27
CA ILE A 17 11.98 0.73 -16.13
C ILE A 17 10.53 0.88 -15.65
N LEU A 18 10.29 0.75 -14.34
CA LEU A 18 8.97 0.96 -13.73
C LEU A 18 8.42 2.36 -14.01
N GLY A 19 9.25 3.40 -13.85
CA GLY A 19 8.88 4.78 -14.13
C GLY A 19 8.56 5.01 -15.61
N PHE A 20 9.33 4.39 -16.52
CA PHE A 20 9.05 4.42 -17.96
C PHE A 20 7.70 3.76 -18.29
N PHE A 21 7.41 2.60 -17.68
CA PHE A 21 6.16 1.89 -17.87
C PHE A 21 4.96 2.68 -17.31
N ALA A 22 5.11 3.25 -16.11
CA ALA A 22 4.09 4.10 -15.50
C ALA A 22 3.74 5.29 -16.40
N ARG A 23 4.77 5.96 -16.96
CA ARG A 23 4.56 7.05 -17.92
C ARG A 23 3.92 6.58 -19.22
N ARG A 24 4.27 5.39 -19.71
CA ARG A 24 3.70 4.76 -20.92
C ARG A 24 2.22 4.43 -20.76
N HIS A 25 1.78 4.02 -19.57
CA HIS A 25 0.39 3.73 -19.26
C HIS A 25 -0.46 4.97 -18.94
N GLY A 26 0.11 6.17 -19.06
CA GLY A 26 -0.62 7.43 -18.83
C GLY A 26 -0.82 7.75 -17.34
N PHE A 27 -0.12 7.06 -16.44
CA PHE A 27 -0.07 7.50 -15.04
C PHE A 27 0.63 8.86 -14.99
N ALA A 28 -0.12 9.89 -14.65
CA ALA A 28 0.43 11.20 -14.39
C ALA A 28 1.41 11.11 -13.21
N VAL A 29 2.33 12.07 -13.11
CA VAL A 29 3.24 12.17 -11.96
C VAL A 29 2.46 12.41 -10.66
N ALA A 30 1.26 13.02 -10.75
CA ALA A 30 0.40 13.35 -9.63
C ALA A 30 -0.01 12.13 -8.76
N PRO A 31 -0.64 11.04 -9.28
CA PRO A 31 -0.98 9.87 -8.47
C PRO A 31 0.25 9.18 -7.85
N ILE A 32 1.39 9.19 -8.52
CA ILE A 32 2.64 8.65 -7.96
C ILE A 32 3.10 9.47 -6.75
N ALA A 33 3.08 10.80 -6.87
CA ALA A 33 3.42 11.70 -5.76
C ALA A 33 2.45 11.56 -4.58
N VAL A 34 1.14 11.50 -4.85
CA VAL A 34 0.11 11.30 -3.82
C VAL A 34 0.30 9.94 -3.12
N GLY A 35 0.57 8.88 -3.88
CA GLY A 35 0.86 7.56 -3.32
C GLY A 35 2.10 7.53 -2.43
N LEU A 36 3.17 8.26 -2.80
CA LEU A 36 4.37 8.38 -1.97
C LEU A 36 4.10 9.12 -0.66
N ILE A 37 3.39 10.25 -0.73
CA ILE A 37 3.03 11.03 0.47
C ILE A 37 2.14 10.20 1.40
N LEU A 38 1.07 9.60 0.85
CA LEU A 38 0.18 8.74 1.63
C LEU A 38 0.91 7.51 2.18
N GLY A 39 1.84 6.95 1.41
CA GLY A 39 2.69 5.83 1.84
C GLY A 39 3.50 6.16 3.08
N GLU A 40 4.21 7.29 3.10
CA GLU A 40 4.94 7.74 4.30
C GLU A 40 4.01 7.96 5.49
N MET A 41 2.82 8.54 5.26
CA MET A 41 1.84 8.71 6.33
C MET A 41 1.39 7.36 6.88
N VAL A 42 1.13 6.38 6.03
CA VAL A 42 0.74 5.03 6.44
C VAL A 42 1.85 4.36 7.25
N GLU A 43 3.09 4.39 6.76
CA GLU A 43 4.25 3.81 7.46
C GLU A 43 4.45 4.44 8.84
N THR A 44 4.38 5.76 8.92
CA THR A 44 4.53 6.49 10.19
C THR A 44 3.41 6.13 11.16
N ASN A 45 2.16 6.08 10.69
CA ASN A 45 1.02 5.71 11.53
C ASN A 45 1.06 4.24 11.97
N LEU A 46 1.51 3.34 11.08
CA LEU A 46 1.72 1.93 11.40
C LEU A 46 2.80 1.79 12.48
N GLN A 47 3.94 2.44 12.29
CA GLN A 47 5.03 2.42 13.27
C GLN A 47 4.59 2.98 14.63
N ASN A 48 3.85 4.10 14.64
CA ASN A 48 3.32 4.69 15.86
C ASN A 48 2.32 3.75 16.56
N SER A 49 1.47 3.09 15.78
CA SER A 49 0.53 2.09 16.31
C SER A 49 1.29 0.93 16.95
N LEU A 50 2.29 0.36 16.24
CA LEU A 50 3.08 -0.76 16.75
C LEU A 50 3.87 -0.41 18.02
N LYS A 51 4.42 0.81 18.10
CA LYS A 51 5.05 1.34 19.32
C LYS A 51 4.06 1.47 20.47
N MET A 52 2.81 1.85 20.20
CA MET A 52 1.76 1.98 21.21
C MET A 52 1.29 0.62 21.75
N PHE A 53 1.44 -0.46 20.98
CA PHE A 53 1.09 -1.83 21.37
C PHE A 53 2.28 -2.68 21.85
N ASP A 54 3.43 -2.07 22.15
CA ASP A 54 4.64 -2.75 22.65
C ASP A 54 5.10 -3.94 21.77
N GLY A 55 4.82 -3.91 20.47
CA GLY A 55 5.19 -4.95 19.51
C GLY A 55 4.19 -6.11 19.37
N ASP A 56 3.07 -6.12 20.09
CA ASP A 56 2.04 -7.15 19.95
C ASP A 56 1.05 -6.79 18.82
N TRP A 57 1.35 -7.23 17.59
CA TRP A 57 0.49 -7.05 16.41
C TRP A 57 -0.93 -7.61 16.59
N TRP A 58 -1.12 -8.54 17.52
CA TRP A 58 -2.40 -9.16 17.83
C TRP A 58 -3.35 -8.21 18.59
N LEU A 59 -2.83 -7.16 19.25
CA LEU A 59 -3.67 -6.19 19.96
C LEU A 59 -4.50 -5.30 19.01
N ILE A 60 -4.18 -5.25 17.71
CA ILE A 60 -5.03 -4.57 16.71
C ILE A 60 -6.45 -5.18 16.72
N PHE A 61 -6.58 -6.48 16.98
CA PHE A 61 -7.88 -7.16 17.10
C PHE A 61 -8.61 -6.88 18.42
N THR A 62 -7.90 -6.39 19.44
CA THR A 62 -8.52 -6.03 20.73
C THR A 62 -9.15 -4.64 20.71
N GLN A 63 -8.74 -3.76 19.77
CA GLN A 63 -9.40 -2.49 19.57
C GLN A 63 -10.62 -2.66 18.64
N PRO A 64 -11.87 -2.57 19.17
CA PRO A 64 -13.07 -2.77 18.37
C PRO A 64 -13.17 -1.78 17.20
N LEU A 65 -12.61 -0.57 17.35
CA LEU A 65 -12.59 0.42 16.29
C LEU A 65 -11.67 0.02 15.13
N ALA A 66 -10.48 -0.52 15.41
CA ALA A 66 -9.54 -0.97 14.39
C ALA A 66 -10.12 -2.14 13.59
N VAL A 67 -10.77 -3.09 14.26
CA VAL A 67 -11.48 -4.21 13.61
C VAL A 67 -12.57 -3.70 12.67
N VAL A 68 -13.38 -2.72 13.11
CA VAL A 68 -14.42 -2.11 12.26
C VAL A 68 -13.81 -1.47 11.02
N PHE A 69 -12.75 -0.68 11.15
CA PHE A 69 -12.07 -0.08 10.00
C PHE A 69 -11.44 -1.13 9.06
N LEU A 70 -10.88 -2.22 9.59
CA LEU A 70 -10.28 -3.30 8.80
C LEU A 70 -11.36 -4.07 8.02
N VAL A 71 -12.49 -4.35 8.67
CA VAL A 71 -13.67 -4.95 8.01
C VAL A 71 -14.21 -4.01 6.94
N LEU A 72 -14.33 -2.71 7.20
CA LEU A 72 -14.77 -1.72 6.21
C LEU A 72 -13.80 -1.61 5.04
N ALA A 73 -12.49 -1.60 5.29
CA ALA A 73 -11.47 -1.59 4.24
C ALA A 73 -11.57 -2.85 3.39
N PHE A 74 -11.73 -4.02 4.02
CA PHE A 74 -11.93 -5.29 3.31
C PHE A 74 -13.21 -5.28 2.48
N LEU A 75 -14.33 -4.80 3.03
CA LEU A 75 -15.59 -4.63 2.31
C LEU A 75 -15.50 -3.59 1.20
N GLY A 76 -14.70 -2.53 1.33
CA GLY A 76 -14.48 -1.53 0.29
C GLY A 76 -13.62 -2.06 -0.86
N LEU A 77 -12.62 -2.90 -0.54
CA LEU A 77 -11.72 -3.49 -1.53
C LEU A 77 -12.41 -4.66 -2.27
N CYS A 78 -13.14 -5.50 -1.53
CA CYS A 78 -13.95 -6.58 -2.08
C CYS A 78 -15.31 -6.11 -2.62
N GLY A 79 -15.78 -4.93 -2.22
CA GLY A 79 -17.06 -4.33 -2.59
C GLY A 79 -17.27 -4.25 -4.10
N PRO A 80 -16.41 -3.56 -4.88
CA PRO A 80 -16.58 -3.49 -6.33
C PRO A 80 -16.44 -4.87 -6.99
N TYR A 81 -15.65 -5.79 -6.41
CA TYR A 81 -15.48 -7.16 -6.91
C TYR A 81 -16.71 -8.04 -6.65
N LEU A 82 -17.32 -7.95 -5.47
CA LEU A 82 -18.60 -8.61 -5.13
C LEU A 82 -19.76 -7.99 -5.90
N PHE A 83 -19.81 -6.66 -6.04
CA PHE A 83 -20.86 -5.95 -6.76
C PHE A 83 -20.81 -6.25 -8.26
N GLN A 84 -19.61 -6.34 -8.86
CA GLN A 84 -19.46 -6.86 -10.24
C GLN A 84 -19.94 -8.30 -10.37
N LYS A 85 -19.63 -9.16 -9.38
CA LYS A 85 -20.02 -10.58 -9.41
C LYS A 85 -21.53 -10.79 -9.19
N LEU A 86 -22.20 -9.89 -8.45
CA LEU A 86 -23.65 -9.87 -8.25
C LEU A 86 -24.40 -9.24 -9.43
N THR A 87 -23.86 -8.20 -10.08
CA THR A 87 -24.54 -7.54 -11.21
C THR A 87 -24.33 -8.25 -12.55
N ASN A 88 -23.23 -9.00 -12.74
CA ASN A 88 -22.95 -9.75 -13.98
C ASN A 88 -23.66 -11.12 -14.03
N ARG A 89 -24.74 -11.26 -13.24
CA ARG A 89 -25.70 -12.35 -13.28
C ARG A 89 -27.14 -11.83 -13.44
N GLY A 90 -27.29 -10.81 -14.29
CA GLY A 90 -28.56 -10.34 -14.83
C GLY A 90 -28.51 -10.37 -16.35
#